data_AF-U3TWH9-F1
#
_entry.id   AF-U3TWH9-F1
#
_cell.length_a   1.000
_cell.length_b   1.000
_cell.length_c   1.000
_cell.angle_alpha   90.00
_cell.angle_beta   90.00
_cell.angle_gamma   90.00
#
_symmetry.space_group_name_H-M   'P 1'
#
loop_
_entity.id
_entity.type
_entity.pdbx_description
1 polymer ?
#
loop_
_entity_poly.entity_id
_entity_poly.type
_entity_poly.pdbx_seq_one_letter_code
_entity_poly.pdbx_strand_id
1 'polypeptide(L)' 'MKKQHRKLATWSNALIAAGLVIERLDEWGPDVQQVAKNPALEEERERPMLFLLAARRPL' A
#
# COMPACT_ATOMS: atom_id res chain seq x y z
N MET A 1 18.98 -3.40 -9.03
CA MET A 1 17.94 -4.43 -8.78
C MET A 1 16.73 -4.14 -9.67
N LYS A 2 16.04 -5.18 -10.20
CA LYS A 2 14.87 -5.02 -11.08
C LYS A 2 13.57 -5.14 -10.27
N LYS A 3 12.63 -4.21 -10.48
CA LYS A 3 11.27 -4.25 -9.87
C LYS A 3 10.64 -5.63 -10.12
N GLN A 4 10.20 -6.28 -9.05
CA GLN A 4 9.42 -7.52 -9.13
C GLN A 4 7.95 -7.18 -8.93
N HIS A 5 7.14 -7.37 -9.97
CA HIS A 5 5.71 -7.19 -9.85
C HIS A 5 5.12 -8.35 -9.04
N ARG A 6 4.37 -8.02 -7.99
CA ARG A 6 3.62 -8.96 -7.15
C ARG A 6 2.28 -8.34 -6.86
N LYS A 7 1.24 -9.18 -6.79
CA LYS A 7 -0.09 -8.74 -6.37
C LYS A 7 -0.05 -8.34 -4.91
N LEU A 8 -0.97 -7.47 -4.49
CA LEU A 8 -1.18 -7.15 -3.08
C LEU A 8 -1.41 -8.42 -2.25
N ALA A 9 -2.27 -9.33 -2.73
CA ALA A 9 -2.51 -10.62 -2.10
C ALA A 9 -1.24 -11.46 -1.90
N THR A 10 -0.24 -11.35 -2.81
CA THR A 10 1.03 -12.05 -2.65
C THR A 10 1.79 -11.55 -1.43
N TRP A 11 1.79 -10.25 -1.17
CA TRP A 11 2.44 -9.68 0.01
C TRP A 11 1.68 -10.01 1.29
N SER A 12 0.36 -9.80 1.31
CA SER A 12 -0.48 -10.07 2.48
C SER A 12 -0.38 -11.54 2.91
N ASN A 13 -0.51 -12.47 1.96
CA ASN A 13 -0.44 -13.90 2.26
C ASN A 13 0.96 -14.33 2.70
N ALA A 14 2.02 -13.74 2.16
CA ALA A 14 3.38 -14.06 2.59
C ALA A 14 3.63 -13.66 4.06
N LEU A 15 3.08 -12.52 4.50
CA LEU A 15 3.21 -12.08 5.90
C LEU A 15 2.39 -12.97 6.85
N ILE A 16 1.16 -13.34 6.45
CA ILE A 16 0.33 -14.28 7.20
C ILE A 16 1.04 -15.64 7.34
N ALA A 17 1.59 -16.16 6.24
CA ALA A 17 2.32 -17.44 6.26
C ALA A 17 3.60 -17.37 7.11
N ALA A 18 4.22 -16.19 7.23
CA ALA A 18 5.36 -15.94 8.13
C ALA A 18 4.96 -15.80 9.61
N GLY A 19 3.67 -15.95 9.95
CA GLY A 19 3.15 -15.85 11.31
C GLY A 19 3.01 -14.41 11.83
N LEU A 20 3.01 -13.41 10.94
CA LEU A 20 2.79 -12.02 11.31
C LEU A 20 1.28 -11.71 11.32
N VAL A 21 0.88 -10.79 12.20
CA VAL A 21 -0.47 -10.21 12.21
C VAL A 21 -0.43 -8.93 11.39
N ILE A 22 -1.25 -8.84 10.35
CA ILE A 22 -1.45 -7.60 9.59
C ILE A 22 -2.29 -6.65 10.44
N GLU A 23 -1.79 -5.44 10.68
CA GLU A 23 -2.43 -4.43 11.52
C GLU A 23 -3.10 -3.32 10.70
N ARG A 24 -2.48 -2.96 9.58
CA ARG A 24 -3.00 -1.94 8.68
C ARG A 24 -2.60 -2.23 7.24
N LEU A 25 -3.54 -1.97 6.35
CA LEU A 25 -3.33 -1.93 4.92
C LEU A 25 -3.96 -0.65 4.38
N ASP A 26 -3.18 0.13 3.64
CA ASP A 26 -3.57 1.45 3.13
C ASP A 26 -3.19 1.55 1.66
N GLU A 27 -4.17 1.59 0.77
CA GLU A 27 -3.97 1.86 -0.66
C GLU A 27 -4.05 3.36 -0.86
N TRP A 28 -2.89 4.02 -0.74
CA TRP A 28 -2.81 5.48 -0.64
C TRP A 28 -3.43 6.16 -1.86
N GLY A 29 -4.24 7.19 -1.59
CA GLY A 29 -4.66 8.20 -2.54
C GLY A 29 -4.41 9.60 -1.97
N PRO A 30 -4.19 10.61 -2.83
CA PRO A 30 -3.89 11.96 -2.38
C PRO A 30 -5.11 12.68 -1.82
N ASP A 31 -4.94 13.41 -0.73
CA ASP A 31 -5.98 14.27 -0.16
C ASP A 31 -6.20 15.55 -0.99
N VAL A 32 -7.22 16.34 -0.62
CA VAL A 32 -7.59 17.57 -1.35
C VAL A 32 -6.47 18.61 -1.30
N GLN A 33 -5.72 18.70 -0.20
CA GLN A 33 -4.62 19.66 -0.06
C GLN A 33 -3.42 19.25 -0.92
N GLN A 34 -3.16 17.95 -1.05
CA GLN A 34 -2.10 17.40 -1.90
C GLN A 34 -2.42 17.65 -3.38
N VAL A 35 -3.66 17.41 -3.81
CA VAL A 35 -4.10 17.71 -5.18
C VAL A 35 -4.05 19.22 -5.46
N ALA A 36 -4.51 20.05 -4.52
CA ALA A 36 -4.45 21.51 -4.71
C ALA A 36 -3.01 22.01 -4.94
N LYS A 37 -2.02 21.37 -4.30
CA LYS A 37 -0.59 21.67 -4.49
C LYS A 37 -0.01 21.05 -5.76
N ASN A 38 -0.51 19.88 -6.17
CA ASN A 38 -0.09 19.19 -7.39
C ASN A 38 -1.30 18.54 -8.09
N PRO A 39 -1.95 19.25 -9.02
CA PRO A 39 -3.17 18.77 -9.68
C PRO A 39 -3.01 17.45 -10.45
N ALA A 40 -1.78 17.11 -10.88
CA ALA A 40 -1.51 15.83 -11.55
C ALA A 40 -1.74 14.61 -10.63
N LEU A 41 -1.80 14.82 -9.31
CA LEU A 41 -2.11 13.76 -8.36
C LEU A 41 -3.59 13.35 -8.38
N GLU A 42 -4.51 14.08 -9.01
CA GLU A 42 -5.93 13.67 -9.03
C GLU A 42 -6.12 12.27 -9.65
N GLU A 43 -5.35 11.91 -10.68
CA GLU A 43 -5.41 10.57 -11.32
C GLU A 43 -5.08 9.43 -10.33
N GLU A 44 -4.22 9.70 -9.35
CA GLU A 44 -3.79 8.72 -8.34
C GLU A 44 -4.91 8.33 -7.37
N ARG A 45 -6.00 9.10 -7.30
CA ARG A 45 -7.20 8.72 -6.53
C ARG A 45 -7.96 7.56 -7.18
N GLU A 46 -7.94 7.48 -8.51
CA GLU A 46 -8.63 6.42 -9.24
C GLU A 46 -7.79 5.14 -9.30
N ARG A 47 -6.46 5.28 -9.33
CA ARG A 47 -5.52 4.15 -9.50
C ARG A 47 -4.33 4.29 -8.55
N PRO A 48 -4.47 3.83 -7.28
CA PRO A 48 -3.41 3.94 -6.28
C PRO A 48 -2.08 3.37 -6.79
N MET A 49 -1.06 4.22 -6.91
CA MET A 49 0.29 3.79 -7.28
C MET A 49 0.97 2.89 -6.24
N LEU A 50 0.57 3.02 -4.97
CA LEU A 50 1.28 2.43 -3.83
C LEU A 50 0.31 1.91 -2.77
N PHE A 51 0.76 0.89 -2.04
CA PHE A 51 0.13 0.46 -0.81
C PHE A 51 1.15 0.48 0.33
N LEU A 52 0.67 0.78 1.53
CA LEU A 52 1.42 0.73 2.78
C LEU A 52 0.84 -0.40 3.63
N LEU A 53 1.70 -1.18 4.26
CA LEU A 53 1.28 -2.31 5.09
C LEU A 53 2.07 -2.29 6.40
N ALA A 54 1.36 -2.32 7.53
CA ALA A 54 1.93 -2.52 8.85
C ALA A 54 1.58 -3.94 9.35
N ALA A 55 2.58 -4.64 9.86
CA ALA A 55 2.43 -5.98 10.40
C ALA A 55 3.31 -6.13 11.64
N ARG A 56 2.82 -6.87 12.63
CA ARG A 56 3.57 -7.17 13.85
C ARG A 56 3.76 -8.66 14.07
N ARG A 57 4.77 -9.01 14.85
CA ARG A 57 4.93 -10.36 15.39
C ARG A 57 3.98 -10.54 16.59
N PRO A 58 3.22 -11.64 16.68
CA PRO A 58 2.53 -12.00 17.92
C PRO A 58 3.53 -12.18 19.06
N LEU A 59 3.12 -11.83 20.29
CA LEU A 59 3.86 -12.18 21.50
C LEU A 59 3.75 -13.69 21.76
#